data_AF-A0A9D1HR50-F1
#
_entry.id   AF-A0A9D1HR50-F1
#
_cell.length_a   1.000
_cell.length_b   1.000
_cell.length_c   1.000
_cell.angle_alpha   90.00
_cell.angle_beta   90.00
_cell.angle_gamma   90.00
#
_symmetry.space_group_name_H-M   'P 1'
#
loop_
_entity.id
_entity.type
_entity.pdbx_description
1 polymer ?
#
loop_
_entity_poly.entity_id
_entity_poly.type
_entity_poly.pdbx_seq_one_letter_code
_entity_poly.pdbx_strand_id
1 'polypeptide(L)'
;MDDEILKTLLKKATGYSRDEVQEEYAVTPEGELVLTKRKVTKKYYPPDSTALKTYLELSAGRGTDTLSDEELLAEKERLLAELAAAEKSGKQKNGASARRQPGARGKKGEHND
;
A
#
# COMPACT_ATOMS: atom_id res chain seq x y z
N MET A 1 -15.05 -0.01 6.23
CA MET A 1 -15.38 -0.69 4.95
C MET A 1 -14.07 -0.97 4.24
N ASP A 2 -13.90 -2.17 3.71
CA ASP A 2 -12.64 -2.65 3.13
C ASP A 2 -12.26 -1.86 1.86
N ASP A 3 -11.11 -1.20 1.88
CA ASP A 3 -10.63 -0.36 0.77
C ASP A 3 -10.36 -1.18 -0.51
N GLU A 4 -10.07 -2.47 -0.38
CA GLU A 4 -9.90 -3.38 -1.53
C GLU A 4 -11.24 -3.62 -2.25
N ILE A 5 -12.37 -3.57 -1.53
CA ILE A 5 -13.70 -3.66 -2.15
C ILE A 5 -13.98 -2.42 -3.00
N LEU A 6 -13.74 -1.22 -2.47
CA LEU A 6 -13.95 0.04 -3.20
C LEU A 6 -13.06 0.11 -4.45
N LYS A 7 -11.80 -0.29 -4.33
CA LYS A 7 -10.85 -0.36 -5.45
C LYS A 7 -11.30 -1.34 -6.53
N THR A 8 -11.82 -2.50 -6.14
CA THR A 8 -12.35 -3.50 -7.07
C THR A 8 -13.60 -2.99 -7.79
N LEU A 9 -14.51 -2.33 -7.06
CA LEU A 9 -15.69 -1.69 -7.63
C LEU A 9 -15.30 -0.60 -8.63
N LEU A 10 -14.34 0.26 -8.29
CA LEU A 10 -13.85 1.30 -9.18
C LEU A 10 -13.26 0.71 -10.47
N LYS A 11 -12.42 -0.33 -10.34
CA LYS A 11 -11.84 -1.04 -11.50
C LYS A 11 -12.92 -1.61 -12.41
N LYS A 12 -14.01 -2.14 -11.85
CA LYS A 12 -15.14 -2.66 -12.62
C LYS A 12 -15.97 -1.53 -13.24
N ALA A 13 -16.18 -0.45 -12.50
CA ALA A 13 -16.92 0.73 -12.93
C ALA A 13 -16.26 1.42 -14.14
N THR A 14 -14.93 1.51 -14.16
CA THR A 14 -14.18 2.13 -15.27
C THR A 14 -13.91 1.19 -16.44
N GLY A 15 -14.23 -0.09 -16.30
CA GLY A 15 -13.80 -1.13 -17.24
C GLY A 15 -12.31 -1.46 -17.10
N TYR A 16 -11.93 -2.64 -17.58
CA TYR A 16 -10.54 -3.13 -17.52
C TYR A 16 -10.28 -4.19 -18.59
N SER A 17 -9.00 -4.47 -18.86
CA SER A 17 -8.59 -5.65 -19.61
C SER A 17 -7.92 -6.66 -18.69
N ARG A 18 -8.07 -7.95 -19.01
CA ARG A 18 -7.37 -9.05 -18.33
C ARG A 18 -6.89 -10.06 -19.35
N ASP A 19 -5.72 -10.63 -19.08
CA ASP A 19 -5.19 -11.76 -19.83
C ASP A 19 -5.87 -13.06 -19.36
N GLU A 20 -6.46 -13.77 -20.31
CA GLU A 20 -7.00 -15.10 -20.14
C GLU A 20 -5.98 -16.09 -20.68
N VAL A 21 -5.45 -16.93 -19.79
CA VAL A 21 -4.40 -17.91 -20.11
C VAL A 21 -5.05 -19.28 -20.22
N GLN A 22 -4.92 -19.90 -21.38
CA GLN A 22 -5.33 -21.28 -21.64
C GLN A 22 -4.08 -22.12 -21.87
N GLU A 23 -3.94 -23.20 -21.11
CA GLU A 23 -2.81 -24.11 -21.15
C GLU A 23 -3.30 -25.52 -21.46
N GLU A 24 -2.70 -26.14 -22.48
CA GLU A 24 -2.96 -27.52 -22.88
C GLU A 24 -1.76 -28.37 -22.44
N TYR A 25 -2.04 -29.52 -21.83
CA TYR A 25 -1.04 -30.44 -21.30
C TYR A 25 -1.19 -31.82 -21.97
N ALA A 26 -0.08 -32.53 -22.17
CA ALA A 26 -0.05 -33.92 -22.59
C ALA A 26 0.76 -34.76 -21.61
N VAL A 27 0.51 -36.06 -21.59
CA VAL A 27 1.26 -37.01 -20.76
C VAL A 27 2.34 -37.66 -21.62
N THR A 28 3.59 -37.65 -21.15
CA THR A 28 4.71 -38.33 -21.81
C THR A 28 4.59 -39.84 -21.67
N PRO A 29 5.32 -40.64 -22.47
CA PRO A 29 5.40 -42.09 -22.29
C PRO A 29 5.84 -42.51 -20.87
N GLU A 30 6.63 -41.66 -20.20
CA GLU A 30 7.12 -41.84 -18.83
C GLU A 30 6.09 -41.43 -17.76
N GLY A 31 4.92 -40.92 -18.17
CA GLY A 31 3.83 -40.52 -17.27
C GLY A 31 3.88 -39.08 -16.79
N GLU A 32 4.77 -38.24 -17.34
CA GLU A 32 4.93 -36.84 -16.92
C GLU A 32 3.96 -35.91 -17.64
N LEU A 33 3.34 -34.96 -16.93
CA LEU A 33 2.52 -33.92 -17.55
C LEU A 33 3.42 -32.80 -18.12
N VAL A 34 3.40 -32.64 -19.44
CA VAL A 34 4.13 -31.59 -20.15
C VAL A 34 3.16 -30.57 -20.75
N LEU A 35 3.45 -29.28 -20.54
CA LEU A 35 2.72 -28.19 -21.18
C LEU A 35 3.03 -28.21 -22.69
N THR A 36 2.02 -28.45 -23.52
CA THR A 36 2.19 -28.54 -24.99
C THR A 36 1.86 -27.22 -25.68
N LYS A 37 0.96 -26.42 -25.10
CA LYS A 37 0.54 -25.17 -25.70
C LYS A 37 0.03 -24.20 -24.66
N ARG A 38 0.41 -22.94 -24.80
CA ARG A 38 -0.08 -21.84 -23.97
C ARG A 38 -0.61 -20.72 -24.87
N LYS A 39 -1.89 -20.39 -24.72
CA LYS A 39 -2.55 -19.29 -25.42
C LYS A 39 -2.90 -18.21 -24.41
N VAL A 40 -2.43 -16.98 -24.66
CA VAL A 40 -2.77 -15.80 -23.85
C VAL A 40 -3.67 -14.91 -24.69
N THR A 41 -4.89 -14.65 -24.22
CA THR A 41 -5.86 -13.78 -24.91
C THR A 41 -6.18 -12.58 -24.03
N LYS A 42 -6.01 -11.36 -24.55
CA LYS A 42 -6.38 -10.14 -23.82
C LYS A 42 -7.87 -9.86 -24.00
N LYS A 43 -8.64 -10.04 -22.94
CA LYS A 43 -10.09 -9.80 -22.93
C LYS A 43 -10.40 -8.44 -22.33
N TYR A 44 -11.22 -7.65 -23.02
CA TYR A 44 -11.73 -6.38 -22.52
C TYR A 44 -13.08 -6.56 -21.82
N TYR A 45 -13.21 -5.95 -20.66
CA TYR A 45 -14.43 -5.85 -19.87
C TYR A 45 -14.85 -4.38 -19.87
N PRO A 46 -16.00 -4.02 -20.46
CA PRO A 46 -16.44 -2.64 -20.54
C PRO A 46 -16.82 -2.07 -19.15
N PRO A 47 -16.93 -0.74 -19.04
CA PRO A 47 -17.46 -0.06 -17.85
C PRO A 47 -18.80 -0.63 -17.39
N ASP A 48 -18.97 -0.76 -16.07
CA ASP A 48 -20.19 -1.28 -15.44
C ASP A 48 -20.88 -0.19 -14.61
N SER A 49 -22.05 0.26 -15.07
CA SER A 49 -22.85 1.30 -14.40
C SER A 49 -23.39 0.87 -13.03
N THR A 50 -23.63 -0.43 -12.82
CA THR A 50 -24.05 -0.96 -11.52
C THR A 50 -22.90 -0.86 -10.53
N ALA A 51 -21.70 -1.24 -10.95
CA ALA A 51 -20.50 -1.10 -10.13
C ALA A 51 -20.20 0.37 -9.79
N LEU A 52 -20.40 1.27 -10.75
CA LEU A 52 -20.27 2.71 -10.54
C LEU A 52 -21.26 3.22 -9.50
N LYS A 53 -22.54 2.86 -9.63
CA LYS A 53 -23.57 3.28 -8.67
C LYS A 53 -23.23 2.82 -7.25
N THR A 54 -22.89 1.55 -7.08
CA THR A 54 -22.49 1.00 -5.79
C THR A 54 -21.23 1.67 -5.25
N TYR A 55 -20.24 1.94 -6.09
CA TYR A 55 -19.05 2.69 -5.68
C TYR A 55 -19.42 4.07 -5.13
N LEU A 56 -20.27 4.84 -5.81
CA LEU A 56 -20.69 6.17 -5.39
C LEU A 56 -21.46 6.13 -4.07
N GLU A 57 -22.39 5.19 -3.91
CA GLU A 57 -23.14 5.01 -2.66
C GLU A 57 -22.24 4.65 -1.47
N LEU A 58 -21.21 3.82 -1.69
CA LEU A 58 -20.31 3.37 -0.64
C LEU A 58 -19.14 4.32 -0.36
N SER A 59 -18.79 5.18 -1.32
CA SER A 59 -17.74 6.20 -1.18
C SER A 59 -18.29 7.56 -0.72
N ALA A 60 -19.61 7.74 -0.72
CA ALA A 60 -20.26 8.93 -0.17
C ALA A 60 -19.77 9.19 1.27
N GLY A 61 -19.32 10.43 1.52
CA GLY A 61 -18.79 10.85 2.82
C GLY A 61 -17.33 10.48 3.11
N ARG A 62 -16.60 9.87 2.15
CA ARG A 62 -15.14 9.66 2.25
C ARG A 62 -14.32 10.74 1.56
N GLY A 63 -14.94 11.53 0.68
CA GLY A 63 -14.28 12.63 0.00
C GLY A 63 -14.47 13.95 0.74
N THR A 64 -13.60 14.91 0.45
CA THR A 64 -13.72 16.29 0.91
C THR A 64 -14.73 17.09 0.08
N ASP A 65 -15.24 16.50 -0.99
CA ASP A 65 -16.19 17.09 -1.95
C ASP A 65 -17.58 17.34 -1.36
N THR A 66 -17.91 16.68 -0.23
CA THR A 66 -19.15 16.92 0.50
C THR A 66 -18.99 17.90 1.67
N LEU A 67 -17.78 18.37 1.97
CA LEU A 67 -17.52 19.29 3.07
C LEU A 67 -17.74 20.74 2.61
N SER A 68 -18.35 21.54 3.47
CA SER A 68 -18.43 23.00 3.31
C SER A 68 -17.06 23.66 3.46
N ASP A 69 -16.94 24.91 3.02
CA ASP A 69 -15.71 25.71 3.17
C ASP A 69 -15.26 25.80 4.64
N GLU A 70 -16.21 25.92 5.57
CA GLU A 70 -15.95 25.96 7.01
C GLU A 70 -15.40 24.62 7.53
N GLU A 71 -16.01 23.51 7.12
CA GLU A 71 -15.56 22.16 7.48
C GLU A 71 -14.19 21.83 6.88
N LEU A 72 -13.92 22.29 5.65
CA LEU A 72 -12.61 22.15 5.01
C LEU A 72 -11.52 22.92 5.75
N LEU A 73 -11.81 24.14 6.22
CA LEU A 73 -10.87 24.92 7.02
C LEU A 73 -10.57 24.22 8.36
N ALA A 74 -11.60 23.70 9.03
CA ALA A 74 -11.43 22.95 10.27
C ALA A 74 -10.57 21.68 10.05
N GLU A 75 -10.84 20.93 8.98
CA GLU A 75 -10.08 19.73 8.65
C GLU A 75 -8.62 20.06 8.28
N LYS A 76 -8.38 21.16 7.56
CA LYS A 76 -7.02 21.67 7.30
C LYS A 76 -6.27 21.97 8.60
N GLU A 77 -6.90 22.67 9.55
CA GLU A 77 -6.27 22.99 10.83
C GLU A 77 -5.97 21.73 11.65
N ARG A 78 -6.90 20.77 11.69
CA ARG A 78 -6.71 19.45 12.33
C ARG A 78 -5.48 18.73 11.77
N LEU A 79 -5.38 18.64 10.44
CA LEU A 79 -4.27 17.96 9.75
C LEU A 79 -2.92 18.65 10.02
N LEU A 80 -2.88 19.98 10.02
CA LEU A 80 -1.66 20.74 10.34
C LEU A 80 -1.20 20.49 11.78
N ALA A 81 -2.13 20.42 12.73
CA ALA A 81 -1.81 20.10 14.12
C ALA A 81 -1.27 18.66 14.27
N GLU A 82 -1.88 17.70 13.58
CA GLU A 82 -1.44 16.29 13.57
C GLU A 82 -0.03 16.13 13.00
N LEU A 83 0.27 16.80 11.87
CA LEU A 83 1.60 16.82 11.28
C LEU A 83 2.64 17.45 12.22
N ALA A 84 2.32 18.60 12.82
CA ALA A 84 3.23 19.25 13.77
C ALA A 84 3.51 18.36 15.01
N ALA A 85 2.53 17.60 15.47
CA ALA A 85 2.71 16.64 16.55
C ALA A 85 3.59 15.45 16.13
N ALA A 86 3.36 14.90 14.93
CA ALA A 86 4.15 13.81 14.37
C ALA A 86 5.63 14.21 14.22
N GLU A 87 5.91 15.41 13.70
CA GLU A 87 7.29 15.93 13.56
C GLU A 87 8.00 16.09 14.91
N LYS A 88 7.30 16.57 15.94
CA LYS A 88 7.85 16.68 17.30
C LYS A 88 8.17 15.30 17.89
N SER A 89 7.30 14.32 17.67
CA SER A 89 7.51 12.94 18.14
C SER A 89 8.67 12.22 17.42
N GLY A 90 8.87 12.49 16.13
CA GLY A 90 10.01 12.00 15.36
C GLY A 90 11.34 12.60 15.82
N LYS A 91 11.36 13.89 16.18
CA LYS A 91 12.54 14.55 16.77
C LYS A 91 12.92 14.01 18.15
N GLN A 92 11.96 13.63 18.98
CA GLN A 92 12.24 13.07 20.31
C GLN A 92 12.90 11.68 20.25
N LYS A 93 12.59 10.85 19.25
CA LYS A 93 13.23 9.53 19.09
C LYS A 93 14.70 9.63 18.65
N ASN A 94 15.07 10.66 17.88
CA ASN A 94 16.46 10.86 17.43
C ASN A 94 17.36 11.55 18.46
N GLY A 95 16.79 12.23 19.48
CA GLY A 95 17.57 12.89 20.53
C GLY A 95 18.04 11.97 21.67
N ALA A 96 17.43 10.80 21.85
CA ALA A 96 17.72 9.92 22.98
C ALA A 96 18.97 9.02 22.79
N SER A 97 19.54 8.91 21.59
CA SER A 97 20.68 8.02 21.30
C SER A 97 22.06 8.66 21.51
N ALA A 98 22.14 9.97 21.77
CA ALA A 98 23.41 10.72 21.75
C ALA A 98 24.12 10.88 23.11
N ARG A 99 23.75 10.13 24.16
CA ARG A 99 24.44 10.21 25.48
C ARG A 99 25.11 8.89 25.87
N ARG A 100 26.08 8.43 25.07
CA ARG A 100 27.11 7.47 25.53
C ARG A 100 28.38 8.26 25.85
N GLN A 101 28.71 8.35 27.13
CA GLN A 101 29.98 8.91 27.61
C GLN A 101 31.16 8.05 27.13
N PRO A 102 32.23 8.62 26.55
CA PRO A 102 33.49 7.92 26.39
C PRO A 102 34.41 8.29 27.56
N GLY A 103 34.70 7.34 28.45
CA GLY A 103 35.56 7.62 29.61
C GLY A 103 36.10 6.39 30.32
N ALA A 104 37.14 5.77 29.75
CA ALA A 104 38.21 5.10 30.50
C ALA A 104 39.36 4.73 29.56
N ARG A 105 40.24 5.71 29.29
CA ARG A 105 41.61 5.45 28.79
C ARG A 105 42.50 5.16 30.00
N GLY A 106 43.26 4.07 29.93
CA GLY A 106 44.58 3.97 30.54
C GLY A 106 44.76 2.87 31.59
N LYS A 107 45.53 1.84 31.24
CA LYS A 107 46.80 1.51 31.92
C LYS A 107 47.72 0.71 30.98
N LYS A 108 48.90 1.29 30.71
CA LYS A 108 50.10 0.63 30.17
C LYS A 108 50.92 0.07 31.34
N GLY A 109 51.73 -0.97 31.07
CA GLY A 109 52.72 -1.57 31.97
C GLY A 109 52.18 -2.83 32.64
N GLU A 110 52.87 -3.98 32.71
CA GLU A 110 54.32 -4.24 32.71
C GLU A 110 54.62 -5.61 32.05
N HIS A 111 55.71 -5.67 31.29
CA HIS A 111 56.53 -6.87 31.13
C HIS A 111 57.63 -6.76 32.18
N ASN A 112 57.90 -7.83 32.93
CA ASN A 112 59.21 -8.06 33.53
C ASN A 112 59.46 -9.57 33.65
N ASP A 113 60.63 -9.93 33.14
CA ASP A 113 61.46 -11.14 33.26
C ASP A 113 60.86 -12.54 33.06
#